data_AF-A0A0N4U8F0-F1
#
_entry.id   AF-A0A0N4U8F0-F1
#
_cell.length_a   1.000
_cell.length_b   1.000
_cell.length_c   1.000
_cell.angle_alpha   90.00
_cell.angle_beta   90.00
_cell.angle_gamma   90.00
#
_symmetry.space_group_name_H-M   'P 1'
#
loop_
_entity.id
_entity.type
_entity.pdbx_description
1 polymer ?
#
loop_
_entity_poly.entity_id
_entity_poly.type
_entity_poly.pdbx_seq_one_letter_code
_entity_poly.pdbx_strand_id
1 'polypeptide(L)'
;MDPIMIETERMFELCDQENKGYLTPDNLKAVCPQLDDQDIQFIFSSLDTDGSGRIEREEFLGGFQSVLCKGENADCALFQNRKLMDFLSVQIYSTRLLGLPGMMRRASIVETNCQRNDNSSNIKLLDEIISASESEDTSRRRKKPNEDVFNSDPEALKFDLSLPCQDDLLQLYEQIQLCGTPELLHRFEKVVGSFCKEVKEQKEENKRLQNIFTSERESYNRRMQEVENEIDQQIAYTERKVREEEAKKLAQEKEEMRLRMENELEELKQNIARMEKFEKMLKKESEKEGQTTQLREKLNALAMENQSLKSNLADSHLELAVIKSELASVKADYETKKEEMLSDSEVMMQTAKKTENLQRQLQLLYDANKKLHDTNDSLREALEQRAFAFRQLDLAFDEANGPPERTFRVVMCGDASVGKSSIVMRIVKGIFCTNLPSTLGVDFHIKTARIDEKNVAIQLWDTAGQERFRSLCKSYFRRADGAILVYDCMNEQSFLRVREWIDTIKESTPRIIPIMVCANKIDLRDNKTGANERRNHVSTEDGSATAAAMGVLFTECSALNGANIDEALLYLTRELMATEDVEIKGTSVILSRKLPKSSCCSRR
;
A
#
# COMPACT_ATOMS: atom_id res chain seq x y z
N MET A 1 -1.31 -14.55 59.11
CA MET A 1 -0.34 -13.54 59.55
C MET A 1 -0.07 -13.84 61.01
N ASP A 2 1.17 -14.16 61.39
CA ASP A 2 1.52 -14.30 62.80
C ASP A 2 1.10 -13.04 63.56
N PRO A 3 0.61 -13.12 64.81
CA PRO A 3 0.22 -11.94 65.59
C PRO A 3 1.33 -10.88 65.65
N ILE A 4 2.58 -11.34 65.55
CA ILE A 4 3.79 -10.52 65.51
C ILE A 4 3.84 -9.67 64.22
N MET A 5 3.46 -10.21 63.06
CA MET A 5 3.47 -9.48 61.78
C MET A 5 2.46 -8.33 61.77
N ILE A 6 1.28 -8.54 62.35
CA ILE A 6 0.25 -7.49 62.45
C ILE A 6 0.73 -6.37 63.38
N GLU A 7 1.42 -6.72 64.46
CA GLU A 7 1.95 -5.73 65.40
C GLU A 7 3.12 -4.95 64.80
N THR A 8 3.98 -5.59 64.00
CA THR A 8 5.08 -4.91 63.28
C THR A 8 4.58 -4.00 62.17
N GLU A 9 3.53 -4.39 61.44
CA GLU A 9 2.90 -3.54 60.43
C GLU A 9 2.31 -2.28 61.07
N ARG A 10 1.60 -2.42 62.19
CA ARG A 10 1.11 -1.27 62.97
C ARG A 10 2.26 -0.41 63.50
N MET A 11 3.38 -1.02 63.86
CA MET A 11 4.55 -0.27 64.32
C MET A 11 5.15 0.60 63.20
N PHE A 12 5.17 0.10 61.96
CA PHE A 12 5.58 0.88 60.79
C PHE A 12 4.62 2.05 60.54
N GLU A 13 3.30 1.81 60.60
CA GLU A 13 2.28 2.86 60.42
C GLU A 13 2.34 3.95 61.50
N LEU A 14 2.66 3.60 62.75
CA LEU A 14 2.84 4.58 63.83
C LEU A 14 4.09 5.45 63.65
N CYS A 15 5.13 4.91 63.03
CA CYS A 15 6.36 5.64 62.73
C CYS A 15 6.25 6.45 61.44
N ASP A 16 5.43 6.00 60.49
CA ASP A 16 5.11 6.69 59.24
C ASP A 16 3.77 7.45 59.34
N GLN A 17 3.67 8.40 60.30
CA GLN A 17 2.46 9.22 60.47
C GLN A 17 2.09 10.03 59.22
N GLU A 18 3.07 10.28 58.35
CA GLU A 18 2.89 11.02 57.10
C GLU A 18 2.49 10.12 55.92
N ASN A 19 2.34 8.79 56.11
CA ASN A 19 2.06 7.81 55.07
C ASN A 19 3.00 7.94 53.84
N LYS A 20 4.28 8.23 54.08
CA LYS A 20 5.32 8.38 53.05
C LYS A 20 5.69 7.05 52.41
N GLY A 21 5.44 5.93 53.10
CA GLY A 21 5.84 4.58 52.71
C GLY A 21 7.30 4.24 53.04
N TYR A 22 8.04 5.16 53.65
CA TYR A 22 9.44 4.99 54.05
C TYR A 22 9.74 5.78 55.34
N LEU A 23 10.69 5.29 56.13
CA LEU A 23 11.10 5.89 57.39
C LEU A 23 12.44 6.64 57.25
N THR A 24 12.50 7.85 57.77
CA THR A 24 13.74 8.64 57.90
C THR A 24 14.25 8.63 59.36
N PRO A 25 15.53 8.98 59.62
CA PRO A 25 16.05 9.08 60.99
C PRO A 25 15.23 10.03 61.86
N ASP A 26 14.69 11.11 61.27
CA ASP A 26 13.82 12.07 61.95
C ASP A 26 12.48 11.46 62.36
N ASN A 27 11.92 10.55 61.56
CA ASN A 27 10.70 9.82 61.93
C ASN A 27 10.95 8.91 63.14
N LEU A 28 12.11 8.24 63.20
CA LEU A 28 12.50 7.43 64.35
C LEU A 28 12.68 8.29 65.61
N LYS A 29 13.29 9.47 65.47
CA LYS A 29 13.48 10.43 66.57
C LYS A 29 12.15 10.99 67.10
N ALA A 30 11.17 11.22 66.21
CA ALA A 30 9.85 11.71 66.58
C ALA A 30 9.06 10.71 67.44
N VAL A 31 9.19 9.41 67.16
CA VAL A 31 8.53 8.35 67.92
C VAL A 31 9.32 7.95 69.17
N CYS A 32 10.65 7.93 69.09
CA CYS A 32 11.56 7.55 70.18
C CYS A 32 12.49 8.71 70.60
N PRO A 33 11.98 9.76 71.27
CA PRO A 33 12.81 10.90 71.70
C PRO A 33 13.82 10.57 72.82
N GLN A 34 13.86 9.32 73.30
CA GLN A 34 14.70 8.88 74.42
C GLN A 34 16.03 8.24 73.98
N LEU A 35 16.26 8.10 72.67
CA LEU A 35 17.50 7.57 72.12
C LEU A 35 18.43 8.72 71.74
N ASP A 36 19.71 8.57 72.05
CA ASP A 36 20.72 9.51 71.61
C ASP A 36 20.90 9.43 70.09
N ASP A 37 21.29 10.55 69.46
CA ASP A 37 21.45 10.65 68.00
C ASP A 37 22.41 9.58 67.43
N GLN A 38 23.40 9.14 68.23
CA GLN A 38 24.33 8.06 67.85
C GLN A 38 23.64 6.69 67.75
N ASP A 39 22.73 6.40 68.68
CA ASP A 39 21.98 5.13 68.70
C ASP A 39 21.00 5.09 67.53
N ILE A 40 20.29 6.19 67.27
CA ILE A 40 19.38 6.32 66.12
C ILE A 40 20.14 6.11 64.81
N GLN A 41 21.32 6.72 64.66
CA GLN A 41 22.16 6.53 63.49
C GLN A 41 22.61 5.07 63.33
N PHE A 42 23.00 4.40 64.43
CA PHE A 42 23.42 2.99 64.41
C PHE A 42 22.28 2.06 64.01
N ILE A 43 21.07 2.28 64.54
CA ILE A 43 19.87 1.52 64.20
C ILE A 43 19.52 1.73 62.74
N PHE A 44 19.53 2.98 62.28
CA PHE A 44 19.21 3.32 60.91
C PHE A 44 20.18 2.64 59.95
N SER A 45 21.50 2.73 60.20
CA SER A 45 22.52 2.02 59.41
C SER A 45 22.46 0.50 59.50
N SER A 46 21.80 -0.08 60.51
CA SER A 46 21.65 -1.54 60.64
C SER A 46 20.43 -2.08 59.90
N LEU A 47 19.38 -1.27 59.74
CA LEU A 47 18.15 -1.61 59.04
C LEU A 47 18.21 -1.24 57.56
N ASP A 48 18.88 -0.13 57.24
CA ASP A 48 19.14 0.36 55.87
C ASP A 48 20.27 -0.48 55.24
N THR A 49 19.94 -1.70 54.81
CA THR A 49 20.91 -2.61 54.20
C THR A 49 21.29 -2.23 52.78
N ASP A 50 20.43 -1.48 52.09
CA ASP A 50 20.67 -1.00 50.73
C ASP A 50 21.43 0.34 50.69
N GLY A 51 21.53 1.04 51.83
CA GLY A 51 22.22 2.31 51.98
C GLY A 51 21.46 3.47 51.33
N SER A 52 20.15 3.32 51.13
CA SER A 52 19.27 4.29 50.46
C SER A 52 19.05 5.57 51.28
N GLY A 53 19.36 5.56 52.58
CA GLY A 53 19.02 6.65 53.48
C GLY A 53 17.53 6.71 53.80
N ARG A 54 16.78 5.62 53.52
CA ARG A 54 15.32 5.49 53.65
C ARG A 54 14.97 4.04 54.00
N ILE A 55 14.45 3.76 55.19
CA ILE A 55 14.04 2.39 55.53
C ILE A 55 12.65 2.14 54.91
N GLU A 56 12.58 1.26 53.92
CA GLU A 56 11.32 0.89 53.27
C GLU A 56 10.52 -0.13 54.11
N ARG A 57 9.22 -0.28 53.82
CA ARG A 57 8.31 -1.18 54.54
C ARG A 57 8.83 -2.61 54.64
N GLU A 58 9.41 -3.13 53.56
CA GLU A 58 9.94 -4.50 53.50
C GLU A 58 11.23 -4.64 54.33
N GLU A 59 12.09 -3.62 54.35
CA GLU A 59 13.31 -3.59 55.15
C GLU A 59 13.01 -3.49 56.65
N PHE A 60 12.00 -2.70 57.03
CA PHE A 60 11.57 -2.61 58.42
C PHE A 60 11.00 -3.93 58.95
N LEU A 61 10.11 -4.56 58.17
CA LEU A 61 9.53 -5.87 58.51
C LEU A 61 10.60 -6.97 58.52
N GLY A 62 11.48 -6.99 57.52
CA GLY A 62 12.59 -7.93 57.42
C GLY A 62 13.62 -7.76 58.53
N GLY A 63 13.92 -6.52 58.91
CA GLY A 63 14.77 -6.18 60.06
C GLY A 63 14.20 -6.68 61.37
N PHE A 64 12.91 -6.46 61.62
CA PHE A 64 12.21 -6.96 62.81
C PHE A 64 12.19 -8.50 62.85
N GLN A 65 11.95 -9.13 61.70
CA GLN A 65 11.99 -10.59 61.57
C GLN A 65 13.41 -11.13 61.79
N SER A 66 14.45 -10.44 61.32
CA SER A 66 15.84 -10.87 61.50
C SER A 66 16.26 -10.88 62.98
N VAL A 67 15.79 -9.92 63.78
CA VAL A 67 16.11 -9.80 65.21
C VAL A 67 15.32 -10.82 66.04
N LEU A 68 14.03 -11.01 65.74
CA LEU A 68 13.21 -12.00 66.44
C LEU A 68 13.59 -13.44 66.07
N CYS A 69 13.86 -13.73 64.80
CA CYS A 69 14.17 -15.09 64.36
C CYS A 69 15.62 -15.51 64.63
N LYS A 70 16.58 -14.56 64.72
CA LYS A 70 18.00 -14.89 65.03
C LYS A 70 18.37 -14.71 66.50
N GLY A 71 17.43 -14.34 67.35
CA GLY A 71 17.64 -14.10 68.79
C GLY A 71 18.07 -15.33 69.61
N GLU A 72 18.03 -16.54 69.05
CA GLU A 72 18.59 -17.73 69.73
C GLU A 72 20.08 -17.96 69.45
N ASN A 73 20.70 -17.32 68.45
CA ASN A 73 22.12 -17.55 68.14
C ASN A 73 22.74 -16.38 67.35
N ALA A 74 23.30 -15.37 68.02
CA ALA A 74 24.46 -14.60 67.53
C ALA A 74 24.91 -13.55 68.54
N ASP A 75 26.21 -13.58 68.84
CA ASP A 75 26.91 -12.75 69.80
C ASP A 75 26.92 -11.24 69.49
N CYS A 76 26.82 -10.48 70.58
CA CYS A 76 27.35 -9.14 70.84
C CYS A 76 26.85 -7.88 70.07
N ALA A 77 26.19 -7.94 68.92
CA ALA A 77 25.72 -6.72 68.22
C ALA A 77 24.24 -6.34 68.45
N LEU A 78 23.43 -7.23 69.04
CA LEU A 78 21.97 -7.08 69.12
C LEU A 78 21.43 -6.65 70.49
N PHE A 79 22.30 -6.50 71.49
CA PHE A 79 21.87 -6.23 72.87
C PHE A 79 21.25 -4.83 73.07
N GLN A 80 21.59 -3.85 72.22
CA GLN A 80 21.01 -2.50 72.26
C GLN A 80 19.65 -2.42 71.54
N ASN A 81 19.47 -3.10 70.40
CA ASN A 81 18.19 -3.10 69.66
C ASN A 81 17.03 -3.70 70.46
N ARG A 82 17.32 -4.69 71.33
CA ARG A 82 16.29 -5.28 72.20
C ARG A 82 15.68 -4.27 73.16
N LYS A 83 16.48 -3.36 73.75
CA LYS A 83 15.96 -2.34 74.67
C LYS A 83 14.93 -1.44 73.99
N LEU A 84 15.19 -1.05 72.74
CA LEU A 84 14.31 -0.19 71.96
C LEU A 84 13.01 -0.91 71.59
N MET A 85 13.08 -2.17 71.17
CA MET A 85 11.88 -2.95 70.83
C MET A 85 11.06 -3.34 72.07
N ASP A 86 11.70 -3.66 73.19
CA ASP A 86 11.01 -3.85 74.46
C ASP A 86 10.38 -2.53 74.95
N PHE A 87 11.04 -1.38 74.72
CA PHE A 87 10.50 -0.07 75.08
C PHE A 87 9.30 0.32 74.21
N LEU A 88 9.39 0.13 72.89
CA LEU A 88 8.30 0.42 71.96
C LEU A 88 7.11 -0.51 72.17
N SER A 89 7.34 -1.80 72.41
CA SER A 89 6.26 -2.72 72.74
C SER A 89 5.58 -2.36 74.06
N VAL A 90 6.33 -1.99 75.11
CA VAL A 90 5.74 -1.48 76.37
C VAL A 90 4.98 -0.16 76.16
N GLN A 91 5.48 0.74 75.32
CA GLN A 91 4.80 1.99 75.03
C GLN A 91 3.48 1.75 74.30
N ILE A 92 3.42 0.78 73.38
CA ILE A 92 2.18 0.34 72.71
C ILE A 92 1.19 -0.29 73.71
N TYR A 93 1.66 -1.12 74.66
CA TYR A 93 0.81 -1.62 75.74
C TYR A 93 0.31 -0.50 76.66
N SER A 94 1.11 0.57 76.85
CA SER A 94 0.68 1.76 77.59
C SER A 94 -0.36 2.57 76.83
N THR A 95 -0.32 2.61 75.49
CA THR A 95 -1.34 3.33 74.68
C THR A 95 -2.71 2.66 74.75
N ARG A 96 -2.80 1.35 75.03
CA ARG A 96 -4.08 0.67 75.30
C ARG A 96 -4.81 1.22 76.53
N LEU A 97 -4.13 1.88 77.46
CA LEU A 97 -4.72 2.41 78.70
C LEU A 97 -5.06 3.92 78.63
N LEU A 98 -4.76 4.61 77.53
CA LEU A 98 -5.03 6.05 77.37
C LEU A 98 -6.43 6.34 76.76
N GLY A 99 -7.42 5.56 77.19
CA GLY A 99 -8.84 5.78 76.90
C GLY A 99 -9.62 6.53 77.99
N LEU A 100 -9.00 6.96 79.10
CA LEU A 100 -9.70 7.67 80.19
C LEU A 100 -8.86 8.83 80.76
N PRO A 101 -9.36 10.08 80.74
CA PRO A 101 -8.63 11.26 81.19
C PRO A 101 -8.67 11.39 82.72
N GLY A 102 -7.49 11.45 83.35
CA GLY A 102 -7.32 12.00 84.70
C GLY A 102 -7.02 10.97 85.80
N MET A 103 -5.74 10.69 86.04
CA MET A 103 -5.15 10.66 87.39
C MET A 103 -3.65 10.40 87.30
N MET A 104 -2.85 11.41 87.62
CA MET A 104 -1.43 11.26 87.93
C MET A 104 -1.27 10.28 89.10
N ARG A 105 -0.61 9.15 88.90
CA ARG A 105 0.14 8.48 89.98
C ARG A 105 1.42 7.86 89.45
N ARG A 106 2.53 8.38 89.98
CA ARG A 106 3.85 7.73 90.05
C ARG A 106 3.73 6.36 90.70
N ALA A 107 4.19 5.31 90.03
CA ALA A 107 4.60 4.04 90.63
C ALA A 107 5.73 3.49 89.75
N SER A 108 6.99 3.65 90.16
CA SER A 108 7.72 2.75 91.08
C SER A 108 7.88 1.35 90.50
N ILE A 109 8.96 1.23 89.72
CA ILE A 109 9.61 0.00 89.29
C ILE A 109 9.83 -0.90 90.51
N VAL A 110 9.23 -2.09 90.51
CA VAL A 110 9.63 -3.18 91.40
C VAL A 110 9.92 -4.38 90.52
N GLU A 111 11.21 -4.67 90.47
CA GLU A 111 11.87 -5.80 89.84
C GLU A 111 11.29 -7.11 90.39
N THR A 112 10.82 -8.00 89.52
CA THR A 112 10.56 -9.39 89.89
C THR A 112 11.49 -10.30 89.10
N ASN A 113 12.54 -10.69 89.82
CA ASN A 113 13.48 -11.73 89.45
C ASN A 113 12.75 -13.05 89.13
N CYS A 114 13.09 -13.58 87.96
CA CYS A 114 12.81 -14.93 87.55
C CYS A 114 13.68 -15.91 88.35
N GLN A 115 13.09 -16.75 89.19
CA GLN A 115 13.70 -18.04 89.57
C GLN A 115 12.63 -19.13 89.64
N ARG A 116 12.76 -20.04 88.67
CA ARG A 116 12.69 -21.51 88.74
C ARG A 116 11.56 -22.16 89.53
N ASN A 117 10.78 -22.95 88.79
CA ASN A 117 10.52 -24.39 89.01
C ASN A 117 10.78 -24.88 90.44
N ASP A 118 9.72 -25.31 91.12
CA ASP A 118 9.46 -26.74 91.26
C ASP A 118 8.16 -26.98 92.04
N ASN A 119 7.35 -27.87 91.48
CA ASN A 119 6.61 -28.93 92.12
C ASN A 119 5.76 -28.68 93.38
N SER A 120 4.54 -29.20 93.25
CA SER A 120 3.74 -29.86 94.28
C SER A 120 2.79 -28.98 95.10
N SER A 121 1.53 -29.42 95.05
CA SER A 121 0.50 -29.30 96.09
C SER A 121 -0.11 -27.93 96.37
N ASN A 122 -0.98 -27.49 95.44
CA ASN A 122 -2.30 -26.96 95.77
C ASN A 122 -3.29 -27.54 94.74
N ILE A 123 -3.59 -28.84 94.83
CA ILE A 123 -4.80 -29.36 95.47
C ILE A 123 -6.07 -28.66 94.97
N LYS A 124 -6.65 -29.27 93.91
CA LYS A 124 -8.08 -29.57 93.77
C LYS A 124 -9.05 -28.48 94.26
N LEU A 125 -9.24 -27.44 93.44
CA LEU A 125 -10.40 -26.56 93.55
C LEU A 125 -10.95 -26.13 92.18
N LEU A 126 -10.69 -26.93 91.13
CA LEU A 126 -11.09 -26.57 89.75
C LEU A 126 -11.83 -27.68 89.00
N ASP A 127 -12.27 -28.75 89.67
CA ASP A 127 -12.94 -29.88 89.01
C ASP A 127 -14.39 -30.12 89.46
N GLU A 128 -15.07 -29.12 90.02
CA GLU A 128 -16.49 -29.21 90.39
C GLU A 128 -17.40 -28.16 89.72
N ILE A 129 -16.91 -27.45 88.69
CA ILE A 129 -17.71 -26.46 87.94
C ILE A 129 -18.06 -26.92 86.51
N ILE A 130 -17.62 -28.10 86.06
CA ILE A 130 -17.83 -28.56 84.66
C ILE A 130 -19.03 -29.51 84.49
N SER A 131 -19.82 -29.77 85.53
CA SER A 131 -21.09 -30.52 85.38
C SER A 131 -22.30 -29.69 85.79
N ALA A 132 -22.79 -28.91 84.82
CA ALA A 132 -24.18 -28.51 84.56
C ALA A 132 -24.34 -27.00 84.35
N SER A 133 -24.23 -26.56 83.10
CA SER A 133 -24.87 -25.33 82.59
C SER A 133 -24.93 -25.35 81.06
N GLU A 134 -25.67 -26.31 80.50
CA GLU A 134 -26.33 -26.13 79.20
C GLU A 134 -27.72 -26.80 79.22
N SER A 135 -28.70 -26.07 78.66
CA SER A 135 -30.08 -26.44 78.30
C SER A 135 -31.21 -26.39 79.35
N GLU A 136 -31.95 -25.28 79.27
CA GLU A 136 -33.40 -25.18 79.02
C GLU A 136 -34.45 -25.79 79.98
N ASP A 137 -35.08 -24.86 80.71
CA ASP A 137 -36.52 -24.58 80.73
C ASP A 137 -37.51 -25.41 81.60
N THR A 138 -38.43 -24.65 82.20
CA THR A 138 -39.69 -25.00 82.90
C THR A 138 -39.70 -25.42 84.40
N SER A 139 -40.37 -24.55 85.16
CA SER A 139 -41.33 -24.85 86.27
C SER A 139 -40.83 -25.51 87.56
N ARG A 140 -40.89 -24.76 88.68
CA ARG A 140 -41.79 -25.09 89.82
C ARG A 140 -41.77 -24.07 90.96
N ARG A 141 -42.95 -23.50 91.17
CA ARG A 141 -43.50 -22.94 92.41
C ARG A 141 -43.72 -24.09 93.43
N ARG A 142 -43.09 -24.04 94.62
CA ARG A 142 -43.67 -24.62 95.85
C ARG A 142 -42.96 -24.12 97.12
N LYS A 143 -43.79 -23.54 98.00
CA LYS A 143 -43.56 -23.25 99.42
C LYS A 143 -43.06 -24.47 100.20
N LYS A 144 -42.26 -24.24 101.24
CA LYS A 144 -42.44 -24.84 102.58
C LYS A 144 -41.93 -23.89 103.70
N PRO A 145 -42.59 -23.88 104.89
CA PRO A 145 -42.23 -23.14 106.09
C PRO A 145 -41.53 -24.05 107.15
N ASN A 146 -41.29 -23.48 108.35
CA ASN A 146 -40.82 -24.05 109.64
C ASN A 146 -39.44 -23.51 110.04
N GLU A 147 -39.12 -23.11 111.27
CA GLU A 147 -39.72 -23.44 112.57
C GLU A 147 -39.24 -22.41 113.63
N ASP A 148 -40.16 -21.92 114.45
CA ASP A 148 -39.88 -21.21 115.70
C ASP A 148 -39.34 -22.20 116.75
N VAL A 149 -38.18 -21.92 117.36
CA VAL A 149 -37.69 -22.62 118.56
C VAL A 149 -37.60 -21.63 119.70
N PHE A 150 -38.72 -21.50 120.41
CA PHE A 150 -38.83 -20.88 121.72
C PHE A 150 -38.51 -21.94 122.77
N ASN A 151 -37.27 -22.00 123.25
CA ASN A 151 -36.92 -22.81 124.42
C ASN A 151 -36.97 -21.94 125.67
N SER A 152 -38.16 -21.87 126.26
CA SER A 152 -38.37 -21.52 127.64
C SER A 152 -38.24 -22.79 128.50
N ASP A 153 -37.14 -22.93 129.22
CA ASP A 153 -37.02 -23.83 130.38
C ASP A 153 -36.81 -23.00 131.65
N PRO A 154 -37.87 -22.72 132.42
CA PRO A 154 -37.80 -22.26 133.79
C PRO A 154 -38.04 -23.45 134.73
N GLU A 155 -37.06 -23.77 135.58
CA GLU A 155 -37.22 -24.41 136.90
C GLU A 155 -36.01 -25.30 137.21
N ALA A 156 -35.01 -24.72 137.85
CA ALA A 156 -34.32 -25.35 138.99
C ALA A 156 -33.30 -24.36 139.53
N LEU A 157 -33.79 -23.54 140.46
CA LEU A 157 -33.02 -22.85 141.47
C LEU A 157 -32.16 -23.86 142.26
N LYS A 158 -30.98 -24.21 141.75
CA LYS A 158 -29.88 -24.64 142.62
C LYS A 158 -29.24 -23.38 143.19
N PHE A 159 -29.55 -23.13 144.46
CA PHE A 159 -28.97 -22.08 145.29
C PHE A 159 -27.45 -22.33 145.43
N ASP A 160 -26.65 -21.79 144.52
CA ASP A 160 -25.19 -21.87 144.59
C ASP A 160 -24.66 -20.78 145.53
N LEU A 161 -24.51 -21.13 146.80
CA LEU A 161 -23.88 -20.33 147.85
C LEU A 161 -22.38 -20.70 147.95
N SER A 162 -21.68 -20.67 146.83
CA SER A 162 -20.22 -20.70 146.77
C SER A 162 -19.66 -19.33 147.18
N LEU A 163 -19.83 -18.95 148.45
CA LEU A 163 -19.00 -17.88 149.01
C LEU A 163 -17.61 -18.45 149.30
N PRO A 164 -16.52 -17.80 148.84
CA PRO A 164 -15.14 -18.27 149.04
C PRO A 164 -14.73 -18.53 150.50
N CYS A 165 -15.45 -17.94 151.45
CA CYS A 165 -15.13 -17.96 152.88
C CYS A 165 -16.15 -18.76 153.71
N GLN A 166 -16.83 -19.75 153.11
CA GLN A 166 -17.81 -20.61 153.81
C GLN A 166 -17.23 -21.28 155.07
N ASP A 167 -16.00 -21.79 155.00
CA ASP A 167 -15.34 -22.46 156.13
C ASP A 167 -15.01 -21.49 157.27
N ASP A 168 -14.50 -20.30 156.95
CA ASP A 168 -14.20 -19.26 157.96
C ASP A 168 -15.47 -18.74 158.64
N LEU A 169 -16.57 -18.61 157.87
CA LEU A 169 -17.88 -18.21 158.39
C LEU A 169 -18.48 -19.24 159.34
N LEU A 170 -18.37 -20.53 159.00
CA LEU A 170 -18.80 -21.63 159.85
C LEU A 170 -17.95 -21.71 161.13
N GLN A 171 -16.63 -21.54 161.02
CA GLN A 171 -15.73 -21.50 162.18
C GLN A 171 -16.06 -20.32 163.11
N LEU A 172 -16.32 -19.14 162.56
CA LEU A 172 -16.68 -17.97 163.36
C LEU A 172 -18.04 -18.16 164.04
N TYR A 173 -19.01 -18.79 163.36
CA TYR A 173 -20.31 -19.15 163.94
C TYR A 173 -20.16 -20.15 165.10
N GLU A 174 -19.35 -21.19 164.92
CA GLU A 174 -19.09 -22.21 165.94
C GLU A 174 -18.37 -21.63 167.18
N GLN A 175 -17.37 -20.77 166.99
CA GLN A 175 -16.69 -20.06 168.09
C GLN A 175 -17.62 -19.14 168.87
N ILE A 176 -18.53 -18.44 168.19
CA ILE A 176 -19.49 -17.55 168.86
C ILE A 176 -20.53 -18.38 169.64
N GLN A 177 -20.91 -19.56 169.15
CA GLN A 177 -21.82 -20.48 169.83
C GLN A 177 -21.21 -21.06 171.12
N LEU A 178 -19.90 -21.35 171.12
CA LEU A 178 -19.16 -21.82 172.31
C LEU A 178 -19.04 -20.76 173.42
N CYS A 179 -19.01 -19.47 173.08
CA CYS A 179 -18.96 -18.38 174.05
C CYS A 179 -20.25 -18.20 174.88
N GLY A 180 -21.33 -18.94 174.56
CA GLY A 180 -22.56 -18.95 175.35
C GLY A 180 -23.33 -17.61 175.37
N THR A 181 -22.95 -16.64 174.55
CA THR A 181 -23.58 -15.31 174.45
C THR A 181 -24.51 -15.23 173.22
N PRO A 182 -25.83 -15.41 173.39
CA PRO A 182 -26.79 -15.36 172.27
C PRO A 182 -26.85 -13.97 171.59
N GLU A 183 -26.51 -12.90 172.31
CA GLU A 183 -26.51 -11.54 171.76
C GLU A 183 -25.44 -11.32 170.68
N LEU A 184 -24.26 -11.94 170.81
CA LEU A 184 -23.17 -11.81 169.83
C LEU A 184 -23.48 -12.61 168.56
N LEU A 185 -24.05 -13.81 168.71
CA LEU A 185 -24.50 -14.64 167.59
C LEU A 185 -25.56 -13.91 166.76
N HIS A 186 -26.55 -13.31 167.43
CA HIS A 186 -27.58 -12.54 166.75
C HIS A 186 -27.03 -11.32 165.98
N ARG A 187 -26.01 -10.63 166.53
CA ARG A 187 -25.33 -9.55 165.81
C ARG A 187 -24.57 -10.05 164.58
N PHE A 188 -23.88 -11.18 164.70
CA PHE A 188 -23.16 -11.79 163.58
C PHE A 188 -24.12 -12.23 162.47
N GLU A 189 -25.20 -12.96 162.82
CA GLU A 189 -26.26 -13.34 161.90
C GLU A 189 -26.92 -12.12 161.23
N LYS A 190 -27.07 -11.02 161.97
CA LYS A 190 -27.58 -9.76 161.40
C LYS A 190 -26.62 -9.15 160.37
N VAL A 191 -25.31 -9.15 160.64
CA VAL A 191 -24.28 -8.63 159.72
C VAL A 191 -24.12 -9.52 158.49
N VAL A 192 -24.03 -10.83 158.67
CA VAL A 192 -23.97 -11.79 157.55
C VAL A 192 -25.28 -11.74 156.76
N GLY A 193 -26.42 -11.62 157.45
CA GLY A 193 -27.73 -11.43 156.83
C GLY A 193 -27.82 -10.13 156.03
N SER A 194 -27.27 -9.01 156.53
CA SER A 194 -27.18 -7.77 155.75
C SER A 194 -26.25 -7.91 154.55
N PHE A 195 -25.10 -8.58 154.71
CA PHE A 195 -24.14 -8.78 153.61
C PHE A 195 -24.70 -9.71 152.53
N CYS A 196 -25.35 -10.80 152.90
CA CYS A 196 -26.04 -11.70 151.96
C CYS A 196 -27.20 -11.00 151.24
N LYS A 197 -27.90 -10.07 151.91
CA LYS A 197 -28.90 -9.22 151.25
C LYS A 197 -28.25 -8.27 150.25
N GLU A 198 -27.19 -7.57 150.63
CA GLU A 198 -26.46 -6.64 149.76
C GLU A 198 -25.82 -7.35 148.55
N VAL A 199 -25.25 -8.54 148.73
CA VAL A 199 -24.73 -9.35 147.61
C VAL A 199 -25.85 -9.84 146.69
N LYS A 200 -27.01 -10.22 147.23
CA LYS A 200 -28.18 -10.58 146.41
C LYS A 200 -28.70 -9.37 145.64
N GLU A 201 -28.85 -8.23 146.30
CA GLU A 201 -29.23 -6.95 145.69
C GLU A 201 -28.24 -6.57 144.58
N GLN A 202 -26.93 -6.71 144.81
CA GLN A 202 -25.90 -6.43 143.80
C GLN A 202 -25.92 -7.43 142.64
N LYS A 203 -26.19 -8.72 142.89
CA LYS A 203 -26.38 -9.73 141.83
C LYS A 203 -27.63 -9.44 141.01
N GLU A 204 -28.73 -9.07 141.66
CA GLU A 204 -29.97 -8.66 141.01
C GLU A 204 -29.74 -7.39 140.17
N GLU A 205 -29.00 -6.41 140.71
CA GLU A 205 -28.66 -5.19 140.00
C GLU A 205 -27.76 -5.45 138.79
N ASN A 206 -26.73 -6.28 138.92
CA ASN A 206 -25.92 -6.73 137.78
C ASN A 206 -26.76 -7.46 136.72
N LYS A 207 -27.71 -8.30 137.14
CA LYS A 207 -28.63 -8.97 136.21
C LYS A 207 -29.55 -7.96 135.51
N ARG A 208 -30.03 -6.94 136.21
CA ARG A 208 -30.79 -5.83 135.60
C ARG A 208 -29.96 -5.06 134.61
N LEU A 209 -28.73 -4.66 134.98
CA LEU A 209 -27.79 -3.97 134.09
C LEU A 209 -27.45 -4.81 132.87
N GLN A 210 -27.24 -6.12 133.02
CA GLN A 210 -27.00 -7.03 131.91
C GLN A 210 -28.22 -7.08 130.97
N ASN A 211 -29.44 -7.17 131.52
CA ASN A 211 -30.66 -7.15 130.72
C ASN A 211 -30.87 -5.81 129.98
N ILE A 212 -30.56 -4.69 130.65
CA ILE A 212 -30.61 -3.36 130.04
C ILE A 212 -29.58 -3.28 128.91
N PHE A 213 -28.34 -3.71 129.14
CA PHE A 213 -27.28 -3.73 128.12
C PHE A 213 -27.63 -4.62 126.93
N THR A 214 -28.19 -5.82 127.15
CA THR A 214 -28.62 -6.70 126.06
C THR A 214 -29.78 -6.12 125.27
N SER A 215 -30.77 -5.55 125.96
CA SER A 215 -31.93 -4.89 125.33
C SER A 215 -31.50 -3.66 124.51
N GLU A 216 -30.57 -2.87 125.05
CA GLU A 216 -30.01 -1.71 124.36
C GLU A 216 -29.19 -2.13 123.12
N ARG A 217 -28.35 -3.16 123.23
CA ARG A 217 -27.63 -3.75 122.09
C ARG A 217 -28.58 -4.27 121.01
N GLU A 218 -29.66 -4.96 121.39
CA GLU A 218 -30.69 -5.42 120.46
C GLU A 218 -31.48 -4.26 119.82
N SER A 219 -31.69 -3.16 120.55
CA SER A 219 -32.30 -1.95 120.01
C SER A 219 -31.38 -1.28 118.99
N TYR A 220 -30.08 -1.16 119.29
CA TYR A 220 -29.08 -0.65 118.37
C TYR A 220 -28.92 -1.53 117.12
N ASN A 221 -28.88 -2.86 117.29
CA ASN A 221 -28.80 -3.79 116.15
C ASN A 221 -30.03 -3.71 115.26
N ARG A 222 -31.24 -3.58 115.82
CA ARG A 222 -32.47 -3.38 115.03
C ARG A 222 -32.41 -2.09 114.21
N ARG A 223 -32.01 -0.97 114.83
CA ARG A 223 -31.84 0.29 114.10
C ARG A 223 -30.75 0.20 113.03
N MET A 224 -29.65 -0.49 113.31
CA MET A 224 -28.59 -0.69 112.33
C MET A 224 -29.10 -1.49 111.12
N GLN A 225 -29.87 -2.57 111.35
CA GLN A 225 -30.49 -3.35 110.27
C GLN A 225 -31.52 -2.54 109.47
N GLU A 226 -32.30 -1.68 110.11
CA GLU A 226 -33.22 -0.77 109.41
C GLU A 226 -32.45 0.17 108.48
N VAL A 227 -31.37 0.78 108.97
CA VAL A 227 -30.49 1.65 108.16
C VAL A 227 -29.80 0.89 107.04
N GLU A 228 -29.29 -0.32 107.30
CA GLU A 228 -28.70 -1.20 106.28
C GLU A 228 -29.71 -1.53 105.17
N ASN A 229 -30.94 -1.92 105.54
CA ASN A 229 -32.01 -2.20 104.58
C ASN A 229 -32.41 -0.95 103.78
N GLU A 230 -32.45 0.22 104.40
CA GLU A 230 -32.72 1.49 103.70
C GLU A 230 -31.60 1.83 102.69
N ILE A 231 -30.34 1.63 103.07
CA ILE A 231 -29.18 1.82 102.19
C ILE A 231 -29.22 0.83 101.03
N ASP A 232 -29.48 -0.45 101.28
CA ASP A 232 -29.57 -1.48 100.23
C ASP A 232 -30.70 -1.19 99.24
N GLN A 233 -31.85 -0.71 99.72
CA GLN A 233 -32.95 -0.27 98.86
C GLN A 233 -32.56 0.92 97.99
N GLN A 234 -31.82 1.89 98.55
CA GLN A 234 -31.31 3.03 97.78
C GLN A 234 -30.26 2.61 96.76
N ILE A 235 -29.34 1.71 97.10
CA ILE A 235 -28.36 1.14 96.17
C ILE A 235 -29.08 0.40 95.04
N ALA A 236 -30.02 -0.48 95.35
CA ALA A 236 -30.77 -1.23 94.34
C ALA A 236 -31.58 -0.31 93.40
N TYR A 237 -32.18 0.77 93.94
CA TYR A 237 -32.91 1.75 93.15
C TYR A 237 -31.99 2.59 92.25
N THR A 238 -30.87 3.06 92.79
CA THR A 238 -29.88 3.85 92.05
C THR A 238 -29.20 3.02 90.97
N GLU A 239 -28.80 1.79 91.26
CA GLU A 239 -28.25 0.87 90.26
C GLU A 239 -29.25 0.56 89.13
N ARG A 240 -30.53 0.34 89.45
CA ARG A 240 -31.56 0.11 88.43
C ARG A 240 -31.71 1.33 87.52
N LYS A 241 -31.75 2.53 88.09
CA LYS A 241 -31.78 3.77 87.30
C LYS A 241 -30.56 3.93 86.41
N VAL A 242 -29.36 3.68 86.93
CA VAL A 242 -28.11 3.75 86.16
C VAL A 242 -28.14 2.74 85.02
N ARG A 243 -28.53 1.48 85.27
CA ARG A 243 -28.67 0.47 84.20
C ARG A 243 -29.70 0.85 83.15
N GLU A 244 -30.85 1.39 83.56
CA GLU A 244 -31.89 1.85 82.62
C GLU A 244 -31.41 3.05 81.78
N GLU A 245 -30.65 3.98 82.38
CA GLU A 245 -30.07 5.13 81.67
C GLU A 245 -28.95 4.71 80.72
N GLU A 246 -28.07 3.80 81.13
CA GLU A 246 -27.02 3.22 80.29
C GLU A 246 -27.61 2.41 79.14
N ALA A 247 -28.62 1.58 79.39
CA ALA A 247 -29.32 0.83 78.35
C ALA A 247 -30.01 1.75 77.34
N LYS A 248 -30.62 2.85 77.81
CA LYS A 248 -31.20 3.88 76.93
C LYS A 248 -30.14 4.59 76.11
N LYS A 249 -28.99 4.96 76.70
CA LYS A 249 -27.87 5.59 75.98
C LYS A 249 -27.29 4.65 74.93
N LEU A 250 -27.01 3.40 75.28
CA LEU A 250 -26.54 2.39 74.33
C LEU A 250 -27.55 2.12 73.20
N ALA A 251 -28.85 2.10 73.51
CA ALA A 251 -29.89 1.96 72.51
C ALA A 251 -29.95 3.17 71.56
N GLN A 252 -29.80 4.40 72.10
CA GLN A 252 -29.73 5.62 71.29
C GLN A 252 -28.47 5.64 70.42
N GLU A 253 -27.29 5.33 70.96
CA GLU A 253 -26.04 5.27 70.20
C GLU A 253 -26.09 4.21 69.09
N LYS A 254 -26.68 3.04 69.38
CA LYS A 254 -26.89 1.99 68.37
C LYS A 254 -27.86 2.44 67.28
N GLU A 255 -28.94 3.13 67.64
CA GLU A 255 -29.91 3.67 66.68
C GLU A 255 -29.27 4.76 65.81
N GLU A 256 -28.52 5.68 66.40
CA GLU A 256 -27.79 6.72 65.69
C GLU A 256 -26.75 6.13 64.74
N MET A 257 -26.00 5.12 65.20
CA MET A 257 -25.04 4.41 64.34
C MET A 257 -25.75 3.67 63.20
N ARG A 258 -26.91 3.05 63.46
CA ARG A 258 -27.72 2.41 62.41
C ARG A 258 -28.19 3.43 61.37
N LEU A 259 -28.66 4.59 61.82
CA LEU A 259 -29.18 5.65 60.94
C LEU A 259 -28.05 6.29 60.12
N ARG A 260 -26.85 6.46 60.69
CA ARG A 260 -25.64 6.86 59.94
C ARG A 260 -25.27 5.82 58.87
N MET A 261 -25.24 4.55 59.23
CA MET A 261 -24.90 3.47 58.30
C MET A 261 -25.96 3.31 57.19
N GLU A 262 -27.25 3.47 57.51
CA GLU A 262 -28.33 3.50 56.51
C GLU A 262 -28.17 4.68 55.53
N ASN A 263 -27.79 5.86 56.02
CA ASN A 263 -27.51 7.02 55.17
C ASN A 263 -26.29 6.78 54.27
N GLU A 264 -25.19 6.24 54.80
CA GLU A 264 -24.00 5.89 54.01
C GLU A 264 -24.33 4.83 52.94
N LEU A 265 -25.15 3.82 53.28
CA LEU A 265 -25.62 2.83 52.31
C LEU A 265 -26.51 3.45 51.23
N GLU A 266 -27.35 4.43 51.57
CA GLU A 266 -28.17 5.14 50.60
C GLU A 266 -27.34 6.04 49.69
N GLU A 267 -26.34 6.75 50.23
CA GLU A 267 -25.37 7.52 49.46
C GLU A 267 -24.57 6.61 48.51
N LEU A 268 -24.12 5.44 48.99
CA LEU A 268 -23.42 4.45 48.16
C LEU A 268 -24.34 3.90 47.06
N LYS A 269 -25.61 3.57 47.36
CA LYS A 269 -26.59 3.17 46.34
C LYS A 269 -26.80 4.24 45.29
N GLN A 270 -26.92 5.51 45.70
CA GLN A 270 -27.03 6.63 44.76
C GLN A 270 -25.76 6.79 43.92
N ASN A 271 -24.58 6.62 44.51
CA ASN A 271 -23.31 6.66 43.80
C ASN A 271 -23.18 5.52 42.78
N ILE A 272 -23.60 4.31 43.14
CA ILE A 272 -23.67 3.17 42.22
C ILE A 272 -24.65 3.48 41.08
N ALA A 273 -25.84 4.00 41.35
CA ALA A 273 -26.80 4.38 40.31
C ALA A 273 -26.27 5.50 39.38
N ARG A 274 -25.52 6.46 39.93
CA ARG A 274 -24.80 7.48 39.14
C ARG A 274 -23.72 6.84 38.26
N MET A 275 -22.92 5.92 38.80
CA MET A 275 -21.90 5.19 38.05
C MET A 275 -22.50 4.33 36.94
N GLU A 276 -23.58 3.59 37.19
CA GLU A 276 -24.28 2.81 36.16
C GLU A 276 -24.84 3.72 35.04
N LYS A 277 -25.31 4.92 35.40
CA LYS A 277 -25.72 5.93 34.42
C LYS A 277 -24.51 6.41 33.61
N PHE A 278 -23.36 6.65 34.24
CA PHE A 278 -22.11 6.97 33.55
C PHE A 278 -21.65 5.83 32.64
N GLU A 279 -21.69 4.57 33.07
CA GLU A 279 -21.39 3.41 32.22
C GLU A 279 -22.33 3.32 31.01
N LYS A 280 -23.63 3.56 31.20
CA LYS A 280 -24.59 3.59 30.07
C LYS A 280 -24.30 4.75 29.12
N MET A 281 -23.87 5.91 29.63
CA MET A 281 -23.44 7.04 28.79
C MET A 281 -22.15 6.69 28.03
N LEU A 282 -21.16 6.08 28.68
CA LEU A 282 -19.92 5.61 28.06
C LEU A 282 -20.18 4.54 27.00
N LYS A 283 -21.10 3.59 27.22
CA LYS A 283 -21.52 2.62 26.20
C LYS A 283 -22.16 3.29 25.00
N LYS A 284 -23.03 4.28 25.22
CA LYS A 284 -23.62 5.09 24.13
C LYS A 284 -22.57 5.94 23.42
N GLU A 285 -21.57 6.45 24.13
CA GLU A 285 -20.43 7.15 23.52
C GLU A 285 -19.57 6.19 22.70
N SER A 286 -19.30 4.97 23.18
CA SER A 286 -18.61 3.93 22.41
C SER A 286 -19.38 3.52 21.14
N GLU A 287 -20.70 3.39 21.22
CA GLU A 287 -21.56 3.17 20.03
C GLU A 287 -21.50 4.35 19.06
N LYS A 288 -21.54 5.59 19.58
CA LYS A 288 -21.36 6.80 18.77
C LYS A 288 -19.96 6.86 18.16
N GLU A 289 -18.92 6.53 18.90
CA GLU A 289 -17.55 6.44 18.42
C GLU A 289 -17.46 5.40 17.29
N GLY A 290 -18.07 4.22 17.45
CA GLY A 290 -18.17 3.21 16.40
C GLY A 290 -18.95 3.68 15.16
N GLN A 291 -20.03 4.45 15.34
CA GLN A 291 -20.73 5.07 14.21
C GLN A 291 -19.87 6.16 13.55
N THR A 292 -19.14 6.96 14.34
CA THR A 292 -18.23 7.99 13.80
C THR A 292 -17.04 7.37 13.09
N THR A 293 -16.51 6.23 13.55
CA THR A 293 -15.42 5.51 12.87
C THR A 293 -15.93 4.92 11.56
N GLN A 294 -17.11 4.27 11.54
CA GLN A 294 -17.73 3.80 10.30
C GLN A 294 -18.05 4.93 9.32
N LEU A 295 -18.58 6.06 9.81
CA LEU A 295 -18.83 7.24 8.97
C LEU A 295 -17.53 7.84 8.45
N ARG A 296 -16.46 7.85 9.25
CA ARG A 296 -15.14 8.32 8.86
C ARG A 296 -14.50 7.40 7.82
N GLU A 297 -14.65 6.09 7.96
CA GLU A 297 -14.22 5.09 6.97
C GLU A 297 -14.98 5.25 5.66
N LYS A 298 -16.31 5.40 5.71
CA LYS A 298 -17.13 5.70 4.52
C LYS A 298 -16.73 7.03 3.88
N LEU A 299 -16.48 8.07 4.68
CA LEU A 299 -16.03 9.36 4.19
C LEU A 299 -14.65 9.25 3.51
N ASN A 300 -13.73 8.49 4.09
CA ASN A 300 -12.42 8.23 3.50
C ASN A 300 -12.53 7.41 2.21
N ALA A 301 -13.37 6.37 2.17
CA ALA A 301 -13.63 5.58 0.97
C ALA A 301 -14.22 6.44 -0.15
N LEU A 302 -15.22 7.26 0.15
CA LEU A 302 -15.80 8.22 -0.78
C LEU A 302 -14.79 9.31 -1.20
N ALA A 303 -13.87 9.71 -0.31
CA ALA A 303 -12.81 10.66 -0.65
C ALA A 303 -11.78 10.03 -1.62
N MET A 304 -11.40 8.77 -1.40
CA MET A 304 -10.53 8.01 -2.31
C MET A 304 -11.21 7.77 -3.66
N GLU A 305 -12.50 7.41 -3.66
CA GLU A 305 -13.28 7.29 -4.89
C GLU A 305 -13.34 8.63 -5.63
N ASN A 306 -13.66 9.72 -4.94
CA ASN A 306 -13.65 11.06 -5.53
C ASN A 306 -12.27 11.47 -6.07
N GLN A 307 -11.18 11.07 -5.41
CA GLN A 307 -9.83 11.30 -5.92
C GLN A 307 -9.57 10.50 -7.21
N SER A 308 -10.00 9.24 -7.26
CA SER A 308 -9.91 8.40 -8.47
C SER A 308 -10.76 8.95 -9.61
N LEU A 309 -11.98 9.41 -9.31
CA LEU A 309 -12.87 10.05 -10.28
C LEU A 309 -12.29 11.36 -10.79
N LYS A 310 -11.66 12.17 -9.93
CA LYS A 310 -10.95 13.38 -10.35
C LYS A 310 -9.75 13.05 -11.26
N SER A 311 -9.00 11.98 -10.97
CA SER A 311 -7.93 11.52 -11.85
C SER A 311 -8.47 11.09 -13.21
N ASN A 312 -9.50 10.23 -13.22
CA ASN A 312 -10.13 9.77 -14.46
C ASN A 312 -10.74 10.93 -15.27
N LEU A 313 -11.30 11.93 -14.60
CA LEU A 313 -11.81 13.15 -15.23
C LEU A 313 -10.67 13.97 -15.85
N ALA A 314 -9.52 14.08 -15.17
CA ALA A 314 -8.34 14.73 -15.72
C ALA A 314 -7.78 13.99 -16.94
N ASP A 315 -7.73 12.65 -16.89
CA ASP A 315 -7.31 11.80 -18.02
C ASP A 315 -8.27 11.96 -19.21
N SER A 316 -9.59 11.94 -18.96
CA SER A 316 -10.60 12.21 -19.98
C SER A 316 -10.49 13.62 -20.55
N HIS A 317 -10.15 14.62 -19.74
CA HIS A 317 -9.89 15.99 -20.22
C HIS A 317 -8.65 16.06 -21.11
N LEU A 318 -7.59 15.31 -20.78
CA LEU A 318 -6.39 15.20 -21.61
C LEU A 318 -6.72 14.53 -22.95
N GLU A 319 -7.44 13.41 -22.94
CA GLU A 319 -7.89 12.72 -24.16
C GLU A 319 -8.75 13.65 -25.04
N LEU A 320 -9.71 14.37 -24.44
CA LEU A 320 -10.52 15.34 -25.17
C LEU A 320 -9.69 16.49 -25.72
N ALA A 321 -8.65 16.94 -25.03
CA ALA A 321 -7.75 17.98 -25.52
C ALA A 321 -6.93 17.48 -26.72
N VAL A 322 -6.42 16.25 -26.66
CA VAL A 322 -5.72 15.60 -27.77
C VAL A 322 -6.65 15.46 -28.97
N ILE A 323 -7.84 14.87 -28.81
CA ILE A 323 -8.82 14.72 -29.90
C ILE A 323 -9.22 16.08 -30.49
N LYS A 324 -9.41 17.13 -29.66
CA LYS A 324 -9.69 18.47 -30.16
C LYS A 324 -8.53 19.05 -30.97
N SER A 325 -7.29 18.81 -30.56
CA SER A 325 -6.10 19.26 -31.30
C SER A 325 -5.95 18.54 -32.63
N GLU A 326 -6.18 17.22 -32.65
CA GLU A 326 -6.19 16.41 -33.87
C GLU A 326 -7.31 16.85 -34.80
N LEU A 327 -8.53 17.08 -34.27
CA LEU A 327 -9.66 17.56 -35.05
C LEU A 327 -9.44 18.96 -35.60
N ALA A 328 -8.77 19.85 -34.85
CA ALA A 328 -8.37 21.17 -35.34
C ALA A 328 -7.33 21.06 -36.47
N SER A 329 -6.35 20.17 -36.34
CA SER A 329 -5.37 19.88 -37.40
C SER A 329 -6.06 19.36 -38.66
N VAL A 330 -6.90 18.32 -38.53
CA VAL A 330 -7.64 17.74 -39.65
C VAL A 330 -8.57 18.76 -40.31
N LYS A 331 -9.19 19.64 -39.51
CA LYS A 331 -10.02 20.72 -40.06
C LYS A 331 -9.19 21.75 -40.81
N ALA A 332 -8.02 22.14 -40.30
CA ALA A 332 -7.11 23.04 -41.01
C ALA A 332 -6.63 22.41 -42.32
N ASP A 333 -6.27 21.13 -42.29
CA ASP A 333 -5.88 20.36 -43.48
C ASP A 333 -7.04 20.25 -44.49
N TYR A 334 -8.28 20.12 -44.01
CA TYR A 334 -9.46 20.14 -44.87
C TYR A 334 -9.70 21.53 -45.50
N GLU A 335 -9.53 22.61 -44.72
CA GLU A 335 -9.68 23.98 -45.22
C GLU A 335 -8.61 24.31 -46.27
N THR A 336 -7.34 23.98 -46.02
CA THR A 336 -6.27 24.13 -47.02
C THR A 336 -6.56 23.29 -48.26
N LYS A 337 -6.99 22.04 -48.09
CA LYS A 337 -7.32 21.19 -49.24
C LYS A 337 -8.52 21.69 -50.03
N LYS A 338 -9.51 22.27 -49.35
CA LYS A 338 -10.66 22.91 -49.99
C LYS A 338 -10.24 24.15 -50.77
N GLU A 339 -9.35 24.98 -50.24
CA GLU A 339 -8.80 26.15 -50.94
C GLU A 339 -7.99 25.74 -52.17
N GLU A 340 -7.12 24.72 -52.04
CA GLU A 340 -6.42 24.12 -53.17
C GLU A 340 -7.41 23.63 -54.23
N MET A 341 -8.42 22.86 -53.85
CA MET A 341 -9.46 22.36 -54.77
C MET A 341 -10.26 23.48 -55.44
N LEU A 342 -10.54 24.58 -54.74
CA LEU A 342 -11.20 25.75 -55.32
C LEU A 342 -10.27 26.47 -56.31
N SER A 343 -8.99 26.63 -55.98
CA SER A 343 -8.01 27.20 -56.91
C SER A 343 -7.79 26.32 -58.14
N ASP A 344 -7.71 25.01 -57.96
CA ASP A 344 -7.59 24.03 -59.04
C ASP A 344 -8.86 24.03 -59.90
N SER A 345 -10.04 24.12 -59.28
CA SER A 345 -11.31 24.25 -60.00
C SER A 345 -11.39 25.55 -60.78
N GLU A 346 -10.87 26.66 -60.25
CA GLU A 346 -10.84 27.94 -60.95
C GLU A 346 -9.86 27.89 -62.13
N VAL A 347 -8.65 27.34 -61.91
CA VAL A 347 -7.67 27.09 -62.96
C VAL A 347 -8.26 26.17 -64.03
N MET A 348 -8.95 25.10 -63.63
CA MET A 348 -9.62 24.16 -64.53
C MET A 348 -10.75 24.84 -65.31
N MET A 349 -11.53 25.72 -64.68
CA MET A 349 -12.57 26.50 -65.35
C MET A 349 -11.96 27.50 -66.34
N GLN A 350 -10.84 28.14 -65.98
CA GLN A 350 -10.11 29.02 -66.90
C GLN A 350 -9.53 28.24 -68.07
N THR A 351 -8.97 27.04 -67.83
CA THR A 351 -8.48 26.17 -68.90
C THR A 351 -9.64 25.67 -69.76
N ALA A 352 -10.78 25.32 -69.16
CA ALA A 352 -11.99 24.91 -69.88
C ALA A 352 -12.54 26.05 -70.76
N LYS A 353 -12.58 27.29 -70.24
CA LYS A 353 -12.92 28.48 -71.04
C LYS A 353 -11.92 28.73 -72.16
N LYS A 354 -10.62 28.56 -71.90
CA LYS A 354 -9.58 28.66 -72.93
C LYS A 354 -9.76 27.58 -74.00
N THR A 355 -10.04 26.34 -73.62
CA THR A 355 -10.30 25.24 -74.55
C THR A 355 -11.58 25.46 -75.33
N GLU A 356 -12.66 25.95 -74.71
CA GLU A 356 -13.89 26.35 -75.41
C GLU A 356 -13.64 27.49 -76.40
N ASN A 357 -12.87 28.50 -76.00
CA ASN A 357 -12.51 29.63 -76.87
C ASN A 357 -11.63 29.17 -78.04
N LEU A 358 -10.63 28.32 -77.77
CA LEU A 358 -9.82 27.66 -78.79
C LEU A 358 -10.67 26.79 -79.70
N GLN A 359 -11.62 26.04 -79.16
CA GLN A 359 -12.53 25.19 -79.93
C GLN A 359 -13.46 26.03 -80.80
N ARG A 360 -13.97 27.18 -80.32
CA ARG A 360 -14.70 28.16 -81.13
C ARG A 360 -13.83 28.75 -82.23
N GLN A 361 -12.58 29.10 -81.94
CA GLN A 361 -11.63 29.58 -82.95
C GLN A 361 -11.31 28.50 -83.98
N LEU A 362 -11.12 27.26 -83.53
CA LEU A 362 -10.89 26.11 -84.39
C LEU A 362 -12.12 25.82 -85.25
N GLN A 363 -13.33 25.99 -84.69
CA GLN A 363 -14.59 25.86 -85.43
C GLN A 363 -14.75 26.98 -86.46
N LEU A 364 -14.41 28.23 -86.12
CA LEU A 364 -14.39 29.33 -87.08
C LEU A 364 -13.35 29.11 -88.19
N LEU A 365 -12.17 28.61 -87.83
CA LEU A 365 -11.13 28.21 -88.77
C LEU A 365 -11.59 27.03 -89.62
N TYR A 366 -12.32 26.07 -89.05
CA TYR A 366 -12.90 24.94 -89.76
C TYR A 366 -14.01 25.40 -90.70
N ASP A 367 -14.88 26.32 -90.30
CA ASP A 367 -15.92 26.89 -91.15
C ASP A 367 -15.31 27.75 -92.27
N ALA A 368 -14.24 28.49 -91.98
CA ALA A 368 -13.47 29.24 -92.98
C ALA A 368 -12.72 28.31 -93.94
N ASN A 369 -12.08 27.26 -93.41
CA ASN A 369 -11.43 26.22 -94.21
C ASN A 369 -12.44 25.41 -95.01
N LYS A 370 -13.64 25.19 -94.50
CA LYS A 370 -14.74 24.55 -95.20
C LYS A 370 -15.19 25.42 -96.36
N LYS A 371 -15.37 26.73 -96.16
CA LYS A 371 -15.63 27.65 -97.27
C LYS A 371 -14.48 27.67 -98.29
N LEU A 372 -13.23 27.66 -97.83
CA LEU A 372 -12.06 27.54 -98.70
C LEU A 372 -12.02 26.21 -99.44
N HIS A 373 -12.43 25.10 -98.79
CA HIS A 373 -12.55 23.79 -99.41
C HIS A 373 -13.72 23.73 -100.37
N ASP A 374 -14.87 24.35 -100.10
CA ASP A 374 -15.97 24.45 -101.07
C ASP A 374 -15.50 25.22 -102.32
N THR A 375 -14.68 26.29 -102.15
CA THR A 375 -14.05 26.99 -103.28
C THR A 375 -12.94 26.19 -103.94
N ASN A 376 -12.12 25.49 -103.17
CA ASN A 376 -10.99 24.70 -103.67
C ASN A 376 -11.44 23.39 -104.30
N ASP A 377 -12.55 22.80 -103.87
CA ASP A 377 -13.18 21.62 -104.46
C ASP A 377 -13.84 22.03 -105.76
N SER A 378 -14.42 23.22 -105.86
CA SER A 378 -14.82 23.80 -107.15
C SER A 378 -13.60 23.98 -108.09
N LEU A 379 -12.44 24.38 -107.57
CA LEU A 379 -11.18 24.47 -108.33
C LEU A 379 -10.56 23.08 -108.61
N ARG A 380 -10.72 22.13 -107.71
CA ARG A 380 -10.15 20.79 -107.74
C ARG A 380 -10.98 19.90 -108.66
N GLU A 381 -12.29 20.05 -108.76
CA GLU A 381 -13.09 19.47 -109.84
C GLU A 381 -12.61 20.01 -111.19
N ALA A 382 -12.32 21.31 -111.29
CA ALA A 382 -11.75 21.92 -112.50
C ALA A 382 -10.30 21.45 -112.81
N LEU A 383 -9.52 21.10 -111.78
CA LEU A 383 -8.12 20.64 -111.90
C LEU A 383 -7.97 19.11 -111.98
N GLU A 384 -8.87 18.32 -111.39
CA GLU A 384 -8.91 16.85 -111.44
C GLU A 384 -9.44 16.36 -112.78
N GLN A 385 -10.32 17.13 -113.45
CA GLN A 385 -10.55 16.96 -114.89
C GLN A 385 -9.24 17.08 -115.70
N ARG A 386 -8.24 17.82 -115.20
CA ARG A 386 -6.93 18.02 -115.84
C ARG A 386 -5.86 17.03 -115.37
N ALA A 387 -5.96 16.53 -114.13
CA ALA A 387 -4.96 15.67 -113.49
C ALA A 387 -5.24 14.17 -113.59
N PHE A 388 -6.47 13.74 -113.92
CA PHE A 388 -6.77 12.34 -114.24
C PHE A 388 -5.93 11.81 -115.42
N ALA A 389 -5.43 12.71 -116.28
CA ALA A 389 -4.57 12.37 -117.41
C ALA A 389 -3.12 11.98 -117.03
N PHE A 390 -2.65 12.15 -115.77
CA PHE A 390 -1.20 12.08 -115.48
C PHE A 390 -0.76 11.11 -114.36
N ARG A 391 -1.63 10.27 -113.80
CA ARG A 391 -1.28 9.46 -112.60
C ARG A 391 -1.19 7.94 -112.76
N GLN A 392 -1.05 7.42 -113.98
CA GLN A 392 -0.61 6.03 -114.17
C GLN A 392 0.67 6.02 -114.99
N LEU A 393 1.84 6.00 -114.35
CA LEU A 393 3.08 5.41 -114.84
C LEU A 393 4.16 5.49 -113.73
N ASP A 394 4.92 4.40 -113.61
CA ASP A 394 6.23 4.28 -112.96
C ASP A 394 6.30 3.80 -111.48
N LEU A 395 6.02 2.50 -111.29
CA LEU A 395 6.68 1.67 -110.28
C LEU A 395 7.09 0.33 -110.92
N ALA A 396 8.32 0.23 -111.43
CA ALA A 396 8.91 -1.05 -111.85
C ALA A 396 10.40 -1.10 -111.45
N PHE A 397 10.80 -2.22 -110.85
CA PHE A 397 12.17 -2.54 -110.46
C PHE A 397 12.73 -3.52 -111.51
N ASP A 398 13.47 -3.01 -112.50
CA ASP A 398 13.96 -3.80 -113.64
C ASP A 398 15.35 -4.40 -113.40
N GLU A 399 15.60 -5.58 -113.98
CA GLU A 399 16.93 -6.19 -114.03
C GLU A 399 17.88 -5.36 -114.91
N ALA A 400 19.15 -5.23 -114.48
CA ALA A 400 20.13 -4.37 -115.15
C ALA A 400 20.66 -4.98 -116.46
N ASN A 401 20.67 -4.19 -117.54
CA ASN A 401 21.11 -4.61 -118.89
C ASN A 401 22.51 -4.09 -119.30
N GLY A 402 23.35 -3.66 -118.35
CA GLY A 402 24.67 -3.09 -118.66
C GLY A 402 25.59 -2.89 -117.45
N PRO A 403 26.80 -2.35 -117.65
CA PRO A 403 27.75 -2.09 -116.56
C PRO A 403 27.17 -1.07 -115.57
N PRO A 404 27.51 -1.17 -114.27
CA PRO A 404 27.01 -0.25 -113.26
C PRO A 404 27.65 1.13 -113.43
N GLU A 405 26.81 2.16 -113.48
CA GLU A 405 27.23 3.57 -113.53
C GLU A 405 27.60 4.09 -112.14
N ARG A 406 26.94 3.56 -111.11
CA ARG A 406 27.12 3.92 -109.70
C ARG A 406 27.24 2.68 -108.85
N THR A 407 28.07 2.75 -107.82
CA THR A 407 28.25 1.67 -106.85
C THR A 407 28.04 2.19 -105.44
N PHE A 408 27.10 1.62 -104.69
CA PHE A 408 26.85 1.98 -103.30
C PHE A 408 27.17 0.83 -102.36
N ARG A 409 27.87 1.12 -101.26
CA ARG A 409 28.18 0.18 -100.18
C ARG A 409 27.14 0.28 -99.09
N VAL A 410 26.30 -0.72 -99.01
CA VAL A 410 25.24 -0.82 -97.99
C VAL A 410 25.61 -1.90 -96.98
N VAL A 411 25.68 -1.53 -95.71
CA VAL A 411 26.01 -2.45 -94.62
C VAL A 411 24.72 -2.91 -93.93
N MET A 412 24.57 -4.23 -93.79
CA MET A 412 23.45 -4.84 -93.07
C MET A 412 23.81 -4.97 -91.59
N CYS A 413 22.98 -4.42 -90.70
CA CYS A 413 23.21 -4.39 -89.27
C CYS A 413 21.96 -4.76 -88.47
N GLY A 414 22.16 -5.07 -87.19
CA GLY A 414 21.12 -5.58 -86.31
C GLY A 414 21.57 -6.86 -85.60
N ASP A 415 20.77 -7.30 -84.65
CA ASP A 415 21.13 -8.39 -83.74
C ASP A 415 21.27 -9.75 -84.44
N ALA A 416 21.82 -10.72 -83.71
CA ALA A 416 21.80 -12.11 -84.13
C ALA A 416 20.35 -12.58 -84.38
N SER A 417 20.17 -13.47 -85.35
CA SER A 417 18.89 -14.14 -85.66
C SER A 417 17.72 -13.27 -86.16
N VAL A 418 17.91 -11.96 -86.39
CA VAL A 418 16.86 -11.09 -86.96
C VAL A 418 16.56 -11.34 -88.44
N GLY A 419 17.49 -12.01 -89.16
CA GLY A 419 17.32 -12.39 -90.57
C GLY A 419 18.04 -11.52 -91.59
N LYS A 420 19.12 -10.81 -91.22
CA LYS A 420 19.97 -10.03 -92.14
C LYS A 420 20.40 -10.85 -93.37
N SER A 421 21.04 -11.99 -93.13
CA SER A 421 21.51 -12.90 -94.17
C SER A 421 20.37 -13.47 -95.02
N SER A 422 19.19 -13.68 -94.42
CA SER A 422 17.99 -14.12 -95.13
C SER A 422 17.46 -13.04 -96.09
N ILE A 423 17.49 -11.77 -95.68
CA ILE A 423 17.14 -10.64 -96.55
C ILE A 423 18.14 -10.52 -97.69
N VAL A 424 19.46 -10.60 -97.39
CA VAL A 424 20.50 -10.53 -98.43
C VAL A 424 20.34 -11.68 -99.44
N MET A 425 20.07 -12.90 -98.96
CA MET A 425 19.84 -14.04 -99.84
C MET A 425 18.58 -13.85 -100.70
N ARG A 426 17.52 -13.25 -100.14
CA ARG A 426 16.32 -12.91 -100.91
C ARG A 426 16.60 -11.87 -102.00
N ILE A 427 17.33 -10.80 -101.70
CA ILE A 427 17.69 -9.76 -102.68
C ILE A 427 18.53 -10.32 -103.82
N VAL A 428 19.55 -11.13 -103.48
CA VAL A 428 20.54 -11.60 -104.44
C VAL A 428 20.01 -12.78 -105.26
N LYS A 429 19.41 -13.78 -104.60
CA LYS A 429 19.03 -15.05 -105.22
C LYS A 429 17.51 -15.22 -105.39
N GLY A 430 16.68 -14.32 -104.86
CA GLY A 430 15.23 -14.44 -104.91
C GLY A 430 14.65 -15.56 -104.04
N ILE A 431 15.47 -16.26 -103.23
CA ILE A 431 15.05 -17.43 -102.43
C ILE A 431 15.23 -17.20 -100.93
N PHE A 432 14.42 -17.90 -100.14
CA PHE A 432 14.59 -18.00 -98.69
C PHE A 432 15.07 -19.41 -98.32
N CYS A 433 16.13 -19.48 -97.52
CA CYS A 433 16.66 -20.73 -97.01
C CYS A 433 16.49 -20.77 -95.49
N THR A 434 15.85 -21.82 -94.99
CA THR A 434 15.55 -22.03 -93.56
C THR A 434 16.81 -22.31 -92.73
N ASN A 435 17.77 -23.04 -93.31
CA ASN A 435 18.98 -23.52 -92.62
C ASN A 435 20.23 -22.73 -93.03
N LEU A 436 20.23 -21.41 -92.84
CA LEU A 436 21.44 -20.62 -93.04
C LEU A 436 22.43 -20.84 -91.88
N PRO A 437 23.71 -21.12 -92.15
CA PRO A 437 24.73 -21.13 -91.10
C PRO A 437 24.87 -19.74 -90.49
N SER A 438 25.30 -19.66 -89.24
CA SER A 438 25.63 -18.37 -88.61
C SER A 438 26.78 -17.71 -89.37
N THR A 439 26.58 -16.49 -89.87
CA THR A 439 27.63 -15.70 -90.55
C THR A 439 28.82 -15.51 -89.62
N LEU A 440 30.00 -15.96 -90.06
CA LEU A 440 31.27 -15.82 -89.35
C LEU A 440 32.05 -14.65 -89.97
N GLY A 441 32.01 -13.47 -89.36
CA GLY A 441 32.65 -12.27 -89.90
C GLY A 441 31.72 -11.44 -90.78
N VAL A 442 32.11 -11.17 -92.04
CA VAL A 442 31.34 -10.35 -92.98
C VAL A 442 31.31 -11.00 -94.36
N ASP A 443 30.11 -11.31 -94.85
CA ASP A 443 29.88 -11.82 -96.20
C ASP A 443 29.59 -10.67 -97.18
N PHE A 444 30.03 -10.83 -98.42
CA PHE A 444 29.95 -9.79 -99.45
C PHE A 444 29.14 -10.26 -100.65
N HIS A 445 28.12 -9.49 -101.00
CA HIS A 445 27.27 -9.73 -102.16
C HIS A 445 27.07 -8.46 -102.98
N ILE A 446 26.87 -8.60 -104.29
CA ILE A 446 26.56 -7.48 -105.19
C ILE A 446 25.25 -7.78 -105.91
N LYS A 447 24.33 -6.82 -105.88
CA LYS A 447 23.11 -6.81 -106.70
C LYS A 447 23.14 -5.59 -107.61
N THR A 448 23.02 -5.80 -108.92
CA THR A 448 22.87 -4.71 -109.88
C THR A 448 21.38 -4.58 -110.24
N ALA A 449 20.84 -3.37 -110.13
CA ALA A 449 19.45 -3.05 -110.47
C ALA A 449 19.39 -1.80 -111.35
N ARG A 450 18.36 -1.70 -112.20
CA ARG A 450 18.09 -0.49 -112.98
C ARG A 450 17.05 0.35 -112.25
N ILE A 451 17.44 1.55 -111.82
CA ILE A 451 16.59 2.47 -111.06
C ILE A 451 16.68 3.84 -111.72
N ASP A 452 15.52 4.44 -112.01
CA ASP A 452 15.40 5.77 -112.64
C ASP A 452 16.32 5.92 -113.88
N GLU A 453 16.27 4.92 -114.78
CA GLU A 453 17.08 4.80 -116.00
C GLU A 453 18.60 4.60 -115.83
N LYS A 454 19.10 4.45 -114.60
CA LYS A 454 20.53 4.23 -114.33
C LYS A 454 20.79 2.82 -113.80
N ASN A 455 21.88 2.20 -114.24
CA ASN A 455 22.35 0.92 -113.68
C ASN A 455 23.12 1.18 -112.39
N VAL A 456 22.62 0.71 -111.25
CA VAL A 456 23.22 0.89 -109.93
C VAL A 456 23.63 -0.47 -109.37
N ALA A 457 24.90 -0.61 -108.98
CA ALA A 457 25.40 -1.79 -108.28
C ALA A 457 25.41 -1.54 -106.76
N ILE A 458 24.63 -2.32 -106.05
CA ILE A 458 24.51 -2.25 -104.59
C ILE A 458 25.38 -3.37 -104.01
N GLN A 459 26.42 -2.97 -103.27
CA GLN A 459 27.31 -3.85 -102.53
C GLN A 459 26.74 -4.06 -101.14
N LEU A 460 26.19 -5.25 -100.90
CA LEU A 460 25.61 -5.66 -99.62
C LEU A 460 26.69 -6.33 -98.78
N TRP A 461 27.01 -5.72 -97.64
CA TRP A 461 27.91 -6.27 -96.64
C TRP A 461 27.08 -6.88 -95.51
N ASP A 462 26.94 -8.21 -95.51
CA ASP A 462 26.23 -8.94 -94.46
C ASP A 462 27.14 -9.15 -93.26
N THR A 463 26.84 -8.50 -92.13
CA THR A 463 27.68 -8.59 -90.93
C THR A 463 27.18 -9.65 -89.95
N ALA A 464 28.10 -10.34 -89.28
CA ALA A 464 27.77 -11.26 -88.21
C ALA A 464 27.03 -10.55 -87.07
N GLY A 465 25.84 -11.04 -86.73
CA GLY A 465 24.98 -10.41 -85.71
C GLY A 465 25.36 -10.65 -84.25
N GLN A 466 26.39 -11.47 -83.95
CA GLN A 466 26.78 -11.71 -82.55
C GLN A 466 27.46 -10.47 -81.96
N GLU A 467 27.12 -10.17 -80.71
CA GLU A 467 27.70 -9.06 -79.94
C GLU A 467 29.25 -9.03 -79.94
N ARG A 468 29.88 -10.22 -79.93
CA ARG A 468 31.34 -10.38 -79.95
C ARG A 468 32.00 -9.82 -81.21
N PHE A 469 31.24 -9.62 -82.30
CA PHE A 469 31.73 -9.04 -83.55
C PHE A 469 31.33 -7.57 -83.75
N ARG A 470 30.70 -6.92 -82.76
CA ARG A 470 30.24 -5.51 -82.90
C ARG A 470 31.38 -4.52 -83.17
N SER A 471 32.58 -4.80 -82.66
CA SER A 471 33.80 -4.02 -82.97
C SER A 471 34.21 -4.12 -84.44
N LEU A 472 33.98 -5.28 -85.07
CA LEU A 472 34.23 -5.50 -86.50
C LEU A 472 33.29 -4.65 -87.35
N CYS A 473 32.00 -4.58 -87.00
CA CYS A 473 30.99 -3.74 -87.70
C CYS A 473 31.40 -2.27 -87.78
N LYS A 474 31.97 -1.70 -86.69
CA LYS A 474 32.41 -0.29 -86.65
C LYS A 474 33.42 0.06 -87.75
N SER A 475 34.26 -0.88 -88.18
CA SER A 475 35.23 -0.64 -89.25
C SER A 475 34.56 -0.56 -90.63
N TYR A 476 33.45 -1.27 -90.84
CA TYR A 476 32.73 -1.27 -92.12
C TYR A 476 31.86 -0.02 -92.28
N PHE A 477 31.28 0.50 -91.19
CA PHE A 477 30.49 1.74 -91.21
C PHE A 477 31.27 2.95 -91.75
N ARG A 478 32.58 3.05 -91.44
CA ARG A 478 33.43 4.13 -91.96
C ARG A 478 33.51 4.20 -93.49
N ARG A 479 33.19 3.10 -94.19
CA ARG A 479 33.25 2.99 -95.65
C ARG A 479 31.87 2.73 -96.27
N ALA A 480 30.81 2.81 -95.47
CA ALA A 480 29.44 2.62 -95.91
C ALA A 480 28.89 3.90 -96.54
N ASP A 481 28.14 3.76 -97.62
CA ASP A 481 27.36 4.84 -98.24
C ASP A 481 25.93 4.86 -97.68
N GLY A 482 25.43 3.70 -97.23
CA GLY A 482 24.13 3.54 -96.56
C GLY A 482 24.11 2.35 -95.60
N ALA A 483 23.08 2.28 -94.76
CA ALA A 483 22.91 1.18 -93.80
C ALA A 483 21.48 0.66 -93.80
N ILE A 484 21.33 -0.67 -93.75
CA ILE A 484 20.06 -1.35 -93.51
C ILE A 484 20.12 -1.96 -92.12
N LEU A 485 19.30 -1.45 -91.22
CA LEU A 485 19.16 -1.94 -89.85
C LEU A 485 17.94 -2.84 -89.75
N VAL A 486 18.16 -4.11 -89.44
CA VAL A 486 17.13 -5.13 -89.39
C VAL A 486 16.83 -5.49 -87.94
N TYR A 487 15.55 -5.49 -87.57
CA TYR A 487 15.07 -6.10 -86.34
C TYR A 487 13.99 -7.13 -86.64
N ASP A 488 13.70 -8.02 -85.70
CA ASP A 488 12.63 -9.01 -85.82
C ASP A 488 11.36 -8.46 -85.16
N CYS A 489 10.25 -8.39 -85.90
CA CYS A 489 8.99 -7.86 -85.39
C CYS A 489 8.42 -8.68 -84.21
N MET A 490 8.83 -9.94 -84.07
CA MET A 490 8.44 -10.82 -82.96
C MET A 490 9.39 -10.74 -81.77
N ASN A 491 10.51 -10.03 -81.88
CA ASN A 491 11.49 -9.89 -80.82
C ASN A 491 11.65 -8.43 -80.43
N GLU A 492 10.90 -8.02 -79.42
CA GLU A 492 10.93 -6.67 -78.86
C GLU A 492 12.35 -6.23 -78.44
N GLN A 493 13.19 -7.14 -77.92
CA GLN A 493 14.58 -6.80 -77.56
C GLN A 493 15.40 -6.37 -78.77
N SER A 494 15.16 -6.99 -79.93
CA SER A 494 15.83 -6.58 -81.17
C SER A 494 15.39 -5.20 -81.64
N PHE A 495 14.14 -4.82 -81.35
CA PHE A 495 13.60 -3.49 -81.63
C PHE A 495 14.12 -2.43 -80.65
N LEU A 496 14.20 -2.74 -79.36
CA LEU A 496 14.76 -1.80 -78.36
C LEU A 496 16.22 -1.45 -78.69
N ARG A 497 17.01 -2.43 -79.16
CA ARG A 497 18.40 -2.21 -79.58
C ARG A 497 18.55 -1.45 -80.91
N VAL A 498 17.47 -1.20 -81.68
CA VAL A 498 17.52 -0.40 -82.91
C VAL A 498 18.07 0.99 -82.64
N ARG A 499 17.66 1.63 -81.54
CA ARG A 499 18.13 2.98 -81.18
C ARG A 499 19.63 3.00 -80.98
N GLU A 500 20.16 2.06 -80.20
CA GLU A 500 21.60 1.91 -79.97
C GLU A 500 22.38 1.62 -81.27
N TRP A 501 21.79 0.84 -82.18
CA TRP A 501 22.39 0.58 -83.49
C TRP A 501 22.43 1.82 -84.37
N ILE A 502 21.36 2.62 -84.41
CA ILE A 502 21.32 3.91 -85.14
C ILE A 502 22.39 4.85 -84.58
N ASP A 503 22.48 4.98 -83.26
CA ASP A 503 23.48 5.83 -82.62
C ASP A 503 24.91 5.33 -82.95
N THR A 504 25.13 4.01 -82.88
CA THR A 504 26.42 3.41 -83.27
C THR A 504 26.79 3.71 -84.72
N ILE A 505 25.82 3.69 -85.65
CA ILE A 505 26.04 4.01 -87.07
C ILE A 505 26.37 5.50 -87.23
N LYS A 506 25.59 6.38 -86.59
CA LYS A 506 25.78 7.84 -86.63
C LYS A 506 27.13 8.25 -86.04
N GLU A 507 27.58 7.60 -84.97
CA GLU A 507 28.89 7.86 -84.33
C GLU A 507 30.08 7.34 -85.15
N SER A 508 29.91 6.21 -85.83
CA SER A 508 31.01 5.55 -86.54
C SER A 508 31.20 6.03 -87.98
N THR A 509 30.21 6.73 -88.53
CA THR A 509 30.24 7.23 -89.91
C THR A 509 30.57 8.72 -89.91
N PRO A 510 31.62 9.17 -90.64
CA PRO A 510 32.00 10.58 -90.69
C PRO A 510 31.02 11.47 -91.46
N ARG A 511 30.10 10.86 -92.22
CA ARG A 511 29.08 11.52 -93.04
C ARG A 511 27.70 11.06 -92.59
N ILE A 512 26.69 11.90 -92.77
CA ILE A 512 25.29 11.49 -92.56
C ILE A 512 24.91 10.59 -93.74
N ILE A 513 24.84 9.29 -93.48
CA ILE A 513 24.41 8.30 -94.47
C ILE A 513 22.92 7.97 -94.31
N PRO A 514 22.19 7.69 -95.40
CA PRO A 514 20.82 7.19 -95.32
C PRO A 514 20.75 5.86 -94.56
N ILE A 515 19.82 5.78 -93.60
CA ILE A 515 19.57 4.59 -92.78
C ILE A 515 18.14 4.11 -93.05
N MET A 516 18.00 2.84 -93.43
CA MET A 516 16.73 2.15 -93.57
C MET A 516 16.54 1.17 -92.42
N VAL A 517 15.46 1.32 -91.66
CA VAL A 517 15.05 0.38 -90.62
C VAL A 517 14.03 -0.61 -91.21
N CYS A 518 14.40 -1.89 -91.23
CA CYS A 518 13.57 -2.98 -91.71
C CYS A 518 13.03 -3.82 -90.55
N ALA A 519 11.71 -3.84 -90.38
CA ALA A 519 11.04 -4.77 -89.47
C ALA A 519 10.86 -6.12 -90.19
N ASN A 520 11.71 -7.10 -89.92
CA ASN A 520 11.66 -8.40 -90.58
C ASN A 520 10.72 -9.40 -89.88
N LYS A 521 10.38 -10.47 -90.60
CA LYS A 521 9.54 -11.59 -90.16
C LYS A 521 8.07 -11.25 -89.91
N ILE A 522 7.53 -10.26 -90.62
CA ILE A 522 6.11 -9.89 -90.50
C ILE A 522 5.15 -11.04 -90.80
N ASP A 523 5.60 -12.02 -91.59
CA ASP A 523 4.87 -13.28 -91.81
C ASP A 523 4.56 -14.03 -90.51
N LEU A 524 5.42 -13.94 -89.49
CA LEU A 524 5.16 -14.55 -88.17
C LEU A 524 4.10 -13.77 -87.37
N ARG A 525 4.03 -12.45 -87.55
CA ARG A 525 3.00 -11.61 -86.92
C ARG A 525 1.64 -11.86 -87.57
N ASP A 526 1.59 -11.91 -88.89
CA ASP A 526 0.36 -12.07 -89.67
C ASP A 526 -0.25 -13.48 -89.49
N ASN A 527 0.58 -14.51 -89.28
CA ASN A 527 0.14 -15.88 -89.06
C ASN A 527 -0.43 -16.15 -87.64
N LYS A 528 -0.22 -15.27 -86.65
CA LYS A 528 -0.68 -15.49 -85.27
C LYS A 528 -2.10 -14.94 -85.05
N THR A 529 -3.09 -15.82 -85.21
CA THR A 529 -4.52 -15.52 -84.91
C THR A 529 -4.91 -15.70 -83.44
N GLY A 530 -4.03 -16.23 -82.59
CA GLY A 530 -4.31 -16.49 -81.17
C GLY A 530 -4.19 -15.26 -80.26
N ALA A 531 -5.24 -14.94 -79.51
CA ALA A 531 -5.32 -13.78 -78.60
C ALA A 531 -4.23 -13.72 -77.51
N ASN A 532 -3.65 -14.87 -77.11
CA ASN A 532 -2.72 -14.96 -75.98
C ASN A 532 -1.28 -14.49 -76.26
N GLU A 533 -0.90 -14.26 -77.53
CA GLU A 533 0.47 -13.87 -77.88
C GLU A 533 0.59 -12.43 -78.42
N ARG A 534 -0.51 -11.67 -78.40
CA ARG A 534 -0.56 -10.27 -78.84
C ARG A 534 0.34 -9.32 -78.05
N ARG A 535 0.91 -9.73 -76.91
CA ARG A 535 1.68 -8.83 -76.02
C ARG A 535 3.16 -8.64 -76.35
N ASN A 536 3.79 -9.52 -77.13
CA ASN A 536 5.27 -9.50 -77.28
C ASN A 536 5.76 -9.21 -78.71
N HIS A 537 4.94 -8.62 -79.58
CA HIS A 537 5.35 -8.23 -80.92
C HIS A 537 5.29 -6.71 -81.09
N VAL A 538 6.15 -6.19 -81.96
CA VAL A 538 6.25 -4.75 -82.23
C VAL A 538 5.22 -4.36 -83.28
N SER A 539 4.41 -3.34 -82.97
CA SER A 539 3.43 -2.83 -83.92
C SER A 539 4.11 -2.03 -85.05
N THR A 540 3.43 -1.96 -86.20
CA THR A 540 3.87 -1.13 -87.34
C THR A 540 3.98 0.35 -86.94
N GLU A 541 3.07 0.82 -86.09
CA GLU A 541 3.01 2.19 -85.60
C GLU A 541 4.22 2.51 -84.70
N ASP A 542 4.61 1.62 -83.80
CA ASP A 542 5.78 1.81 -82.92
C ASP A 542 7.09 1.84 -83.72
N GLY A 543 7.20 0.96 -84.72
CA GLY A 543 8.33 0.92 -85.65
C GLY A 543 8.46 2.22 -86.44
N SER A 544 7.34 2.67 -87.02
CA SER A 544 7.26 3.92 -87.79
C SER A 544 7.52 5.15 -86.92
N ALA A 545 6.93 5.20 -85.72
CA ALA A 545 7.12 6.30 -84.78
C ALA A 545 8.59 6.41 -84.32
N THR A 546 9.24 5.28 -84.06
CA THR A 546 10.67 5.26 -83.67
C THR A 546 11.57 5.71 -84.82
N ALA A 547 11.25 5.31 -86.05
CA ALA A 547 11.98 5.76 -87.23
C ALA A 547 11.77 7.26 -87.52
N ALA A 548 10.53 7.74 -87.43
CA ALA A 548 10.19 9.15 -87.60
C ALA A 548 10.88 10.03 -86.55
N ALA A 549 10.90 9.58 -85.29
CA ALA A 549 11.59 10.29 -84.20
C ALA A 549 13.10 10.41 -84.44
N MET A 550 13.72 9.42 -85.10
CA MET A 550 15.16 9.40 -85.37
C MET A 550 15.53 10.00 -86.75
N GLY A 551 14.54 10.36 -87.56
CA GLY A 551 14.69 10.87 -88.92
C GLY A 551 15.25 9.84 -89.90
N VAL A 552 14.84 8.57 -89.78
CA VAL A 552 15.29 7.45 -90.63
C VAL A 552 14.13 6.83 -91.41
N LEU A 553 14.44 6.12 -92.50
CA LEU A 553 13.43 5.43 -93.31
C LEU A 553 12.95 4.16 -92.59
N PHE A 554 11.68 3.79 -92.79
CA PHE A 554 11.07 2.61 -92.18
C PHE A 554 10.34 1.77 -93.22
N THR A 555 10.51 0.45 -93.19
CA THR A 555 9.74 -0.48 -94.00
C THR A 555 9.58 -1.82 -93.28
N GLU A 556 8.40 -2.42 -93.39
CA GLU A 556 8.17 -3.78 -92.91
C GLU A 556 8.52 -4.78 -93.99
N CYS A 557 9.26 -5.84 -93.67
CA CYS A 557 9.77 -6.81 -94.63
C CYS A 557 9.46 -8.24 -94.19
N SER A 558 9.28 -9.14 -95.17
CA SER A 558 9.30 -10.59 -94.91
C SER A 558 10.32 -11.25 -95.82
N ALA A 559 11.43 -11.71 -95.24
CA ALA A 559 12.38 -12.56 -95.96
C ALA A 559 11.73 -13.86 -96.49
N LEU A 560 10.70 -14.38 -95.81
CA LEU A 560 9.97 -15.59 -96.18
C LEU A 560 9.03 -15.38 -97.39
N ASN A 561 8.30 -14.27 -97.41
CA ASN A 561 7.33 -13.99 -98.48
C ASN A 561 7.91 -13.13 -99.61
N GLY A 562 9.05 -12.47 -99.40
CA GLY A 562 9.60 -11.47 -100.31
C GLY A 562 8.92 -10.09 -100.20
N ALA A 563 8.00 -9.91 -99.25
CA ALA A 563 7.22 -8.68 -99.13
C ALA A 563 8.10 -7.47 -98.78
N ASN A 564 7.95 -6.40 -99.55
CA ASN A 564 8.56 -5.07 -99.42
C ASN A 564 10.10 -5.03 -99.38
N ILE A 565 10.79 -6.13 -99.66
CA ILE A 565 12.27 -6.16 -99.64
C ILE A 565 12.83 -5.34 -100.81
N ASP A 566 12.26 -5.52 -102.00
CA ASP A 566 12.68 -4.78 -103.20
C ASP A 566 12.30 -3.30 -103.10
N GLU A 567 11.13 -3.00 -102.51
CA GLU A 567 10.70 -1.62 -102.23
C GLU A 567 11.63 -0.92 -101.24
N ALA A 568 11.97 -1.58 -100.12
CA ALA A 568 12.91 -1.04 -99.14
C ALA A 568 14.27 -0.74 -99.78
N LEU A 569 14.76 -1.65 -100.64
CA LEU A 569 16.01 -1.46 -101.37
C LEU A 569 15.91 -0.32 -102.39
N LEU A 570 14.79 -0.19 -103.10
CA LEU A 570 14.53 0.88 -104.05
C LEU A 570 14.50 2.25 -103.36
N TYR A 571 13.75 2.39 -102.26
CA TYR A 571 13.67 3.63 -101.49
C TYR A 571 15.04 4.04 -100.94
N LEU A 572 15.78 3.10 -100.36
CA LEU A 572 17.13 3.38 -99.88
C LEU A 572 18.06 3.80 -101.02
N THR A 573 17.99 3.12 -102.17
CA THR A 573 18.87 3.43 -103.31
C THR A 573 18.55 4.79 -103.92
N ARG A 574 17.28 5.19 -103.98
CA ARG A 574 16.88 6.54 -104.39
C ARG A 574 17.42 7.61 -103.46
N GLU A 575 17.35 7.38 -102.15
CA GLU A 575 17.90 8.31 -101.15
C GLU A 575 19.44 8.41 -101.27
N LEU A 576 20.11 7.29 -101.54
CA LEU A 576 21.55 7.26 -101.82
C LEU A 576 21.93 8.03 -103.09
N MET A 577 21.17 7.84 -104.18
CA MET A 577 21.38 8.60 -105.42
C MET A 577 21.15 10.10 -105.21
N ALA A 578 20.13 10.49 -104.44
CA ALA A 578 19.85 11.88 -104.11
C ALA A 578 20.98 12.50 -103.27
N THR A 579 21.48 11.76 -102.28
CA THR A 579 22.59 12.20 -101.43
C THR A 579 23.87 12.38 -102.25
N GLU A 580 24.21 11.41 -103.10
CA GLU A 580 25.37 11.49 -104.00
C GLU A 580 25.23 12.66 -105.01
N ASP A 581 24.04 12.87 -105.57
CA ASP A 581 23.78 13.98 -106.50
C ASP A 581 23.97 15.35 -105.83
N VAL A 582 23.65 15.49 -104.54
CA VAL A 582 23.93 16.69 -103.74
C VAL A 582 25.43 16.83 -103.49
N GLU A 583 26.13 15.76 -103.11
CA GLU A 583 27.58 15.78 -102.89
C GLU A 583 28.36 16.14 -104.17
N ILE A 584 27.98 15.58 -105.32
CA ILE A 584 28.60 15.86 -106.63
C ILE A 584 28.39 17.34 -107.02
N LYS A 585 27.19 17.88 -106.83
CA LYS A 585 26.92 19.31 -107.05
C LYS A 585 27.76 20.19 -106.12
N GLY A 586 27.94 19.76 -104.86
CA GLY A 586 28.71 20.48 -103.85
C GLY A 586 30.23 20.46 -104.06
N THR A 587 30.81 19.39 -104.61
CA THR A 587 32.27 19.25 -104.72
C THR A 587 32.90 19.85 -105.97
N SER A 588 32.13 20.25 -107.00
CA SER A 588 32.56 21.12 -108.13
C SER A 588 34.07 21.08 -108.47
N VAL A 589 34.64 19.89 -108.67
CA VAL A 589 35.89 19.76 -109.41
C VAL A 589 35.45 19.73 -110.87
N ILE A 590 35.57 20.88 -111.51
CA ILE A 590 35.44 21.01 -112.96
C ILE A 590 36.57 20.18 -113.55
N LEU A 591 36.32 18.92 -113.89
CA LEU A 591 37.12 18.21 -114.87
C LEU A 591 36.90 18.92 -116.19
N SER A 592 37.69 19.96 -116.43
CA SER A 592 37.75 20.64 -117.71
C SER A 592 37.96 19.54 -118.76
N ARG A 593 36.93 19.31 -119.59
CA ARG A 593 37.04 18.47 -120.79
C ARG A 593 38.34 18.89 -121.46
N LYS A 594 39.30 17.97 -121.61
CA LYS A 594 40.52 18.21 -122.40
C LYS A 594 40.06 18.75 -123.75
N LEU A 595 40.23 20.05 -123.99
CA LEU A 595 40.03 20.59 -125.32
C LEU A 595 40.99 19.86 -126.27
N PRO A 596 40.55 19.54 -127.49
CA PRO A 596 41.37 18.80 -128.44
C PRO A 596 42.66 19.58 -128.70
N LYS A 597 43.79 18.88 -128.61
CA LYS A 597 45.11 19.41 -128.93
C LYS A 597 45.12 19.87 -130.39
N SER A 598 44.98 21.16 -130.64
CA SER A 598 45.39 21.74 -131.92
C SER A 598 46.91 21.92 -131.90
N SER A 599 47.54 21.41 -132.95
CA SER A 599 48.97 21.37 -133.20
C SER A 599 49.61 22.76 -133.21
N CYS A 600 50.58 23.03 -132.33
CA CYS A 600 51.62 24.05 -132.57
C CYS A 600 52.85 23.79 -131.69
N CYS A 601 53.71 22.88 -132.16
CA CYS A 601 55.15 22.83 -131.87
C CYS A 601 55.83 22.19 -133.09
N SER A 602 55.79 22.86 -134.24
CA SER A 602 56.80 22.63 -135.28
C SER A 602 58.06 23.42 -134.89
N ARG A 603 58.93 22.76 -134.13
CA ARG A 603 60.38 23.00 -134.22
C ARG A 603 60.85 22.27 -135.48
N ARG A 604 61.29 23.02 -136.48
CA ARG A 604 62.50 22.71 -137.23
C ARG A 604 63.20 24.02 -137.53
#